data_AF-A0AAT9GT63-F1
#
_entry.id   AF-A0AAT9GT63-F1
#
_cell.length_a   1.000
_cell.length_b   1.000
_cell.length_c   1.000
_cell.angle_alpha   90.00
_cell.angle_beta   90.00
_cell.angle_gamma   90.00
#
_symmetry.space_group_name_H-M   'P 1'
#
loop_
_entity.id
_entity.type
_entity.pdbx_description
1 polymer ?
#
loop_
_entity_poly.entity_id
_entity_poly.type
_entity_poly.pdbx_seq_one_letter_code
_entity_poly.pdbx_strand_id
1 'polypeptide(L)'
;MEKRYNLAIRSNFIQLFLAVLYYLSGLYYYYTNITFDIINIILLLLIGLLFFIKINIKYAKLIILTEVLIAPLEYFYFFGRLYLLIIPYIILLLGYKRNENLTYLLIFFVLSTAVLPITTYFGTDEIIIAYYSDHLLLHGLNPYNPQLTKNVFSVYPENTSICGTPYTTGGVVTNLNYPALYILLYLPSYIFSFSPNYIVFFFYLLLPVIVYLRLKEAFPFFISGYMLSYYYLIFSVHGVDDIIWVTFLLLSFLIKNKYLKGVFYGLSVSYKQDPLIFLPFYLIQLKKDSYHFLLASFLTFVLINGYFIFLSPYYFFYDILTPVTANIIQIGSGIDLLSIIGVFYEYPLFYISSQAIILLVGLYFTWKKELKSESTGFVYYIMLFMYRMLYNYISYLPIFTYVEEGGNERRIKRNQKIIIPIAILLILSLALFFHYGFSQYYNTLHIQLLKIYSKDGKVYAMLFNVSFNGEGKIKPFFRIFSSGGLYTGNGLLWESNSTWLEKGESEIVLVYTNYSYLTFTYNSYTIINAYYSYYNAYFTIH
;
A
#
# COMPACT_ATOMS: atom_id res chain seq x y z
N MET A 1 -31.63 -3.83 -7.82
CA MET A 1 -31.20 -2.41 -7.90
C MET A 1 -30.83 -1.84 -6.54
N GLU A 2 -31.77 -1.74 -5.57
CA GLU A 2 -31.51 -1.09 -4.26
C GLU A 2 -30.30 -1.65 -3.47
N LYS A 3 -30.15 -2.98 -3.37
CA LYS A 3 -28.98 -3.59 -2.69
C LYS A 3 -27.64 -3.18 -3.31
N ARG A 4 -27.57 -3.07 -4.63
CA ARG A 4 -26.36 -2.72 -5.37
C ARG A 4 -25.99 -1.25 -5.17
N TYR A 5 -26.99 -0.37 -5.10
CA TYR A 5 -26.78 1.03 -4.75
C TYR A 5 -26.29 1.19 -3.30
N ASN A 6 -26.80 0.41 -2.34
CA ASN A 6 -26.30 0.46 -0.97
C ASN A 6 -24.80 0.10 -0.88
N LEU A 7 -24.36 -0.94 -1.60
CA LEU A 7 -22.94 -1.32 -1.65
C LEU A 7 -22.09 -0.26 -2.35
N ALA A 8 -22.58 0.31 -3.46
CA ALA A 8 -21.90 1.38 -4.18
C ALA A 8 -21.73 2.64 -3.31
N ILE A 9 -22.76 3.06 -2.60
CA ILE A 9 -22.71 4.22 -1.69
C ILE A 9 -21.74 3.97 -0.53
N ARG A 10 -21.73 2.76 0.01
CA ARG A 10 -20.76 2.34 1.03
C ARG A 10 -19.34 2.53 0.53
N SER A 11 -19.05 2.10 -0.70
CA SER A 11 -17.75 2.30 -1.34
C SER A 11 -17.34 3.77 -1.44
N ASN A 12 -18.28 4.62 -1.88
CA ASN A 12 -18.08 6.05 -2.03
C ASN A 12 -17.73 6.72 -0.70
N PHE A 13 -18.45 6.39 0.37
CA PHE A 13 -18.12 6.90 1.70
C PHE A 13 -16.75 6.46 2.17
N ILE A 14 -16.40 5.18 1.99
CA ILE A 14 -15.06 4.69 2.37
C ILE A 14 -13.98 5.45 1.59
N GLN A 15 -14.14 5.60 0.27
CA GLN A 15 -13.20 6.35 -0.57
C GLN A 15 -13.11 7.82 -0.18
N LEU A 16 -14.22 8.49 0.11
CA LEU A 16 -14.24 9.87 0.60
C LEU A 16 -13.48 10.00 1.91
N PHE A 17 -13.73 9.14 2.89
CA PHE A 17 -13.02 9.21 4.18
C PHE A 17 -11.54 8.85 4.04
N LEU A 18 -11.19 7.90 3.15
CA LEU A 18 -9.80 7.63 2.81
C LEU A 18 -9.17 8.87 2.17
N ALA A 19 -9.77 9.48 1.16
CA ALA A 19 -9.26 10.69 0.50
C ALA A 19 -9.07 11.85 1.49
N VAL A 20 -10.06 12.09 2.36
CA VAL A 20 -9.96 13.10 3.43
C VAL A 20 -8.84 12.75 4.39
N LEU A 21 -8.72 11.48 4.80
CA LEU A 21 -7.65 11.07 5.68
C LEU A 21 -6.29 11.22 5.01
N TYR A 22 -6.15 10.85 3.74
CA TYR A 22 -4.93 11.06 2.95
C TYR A 22 -4.58 12.54 2.83
N TYR A 23 -5.57 13.43 2.76
CA TYR A 23 -5.37 14.88 2.78
C TYR A 23 -4.93 15.38 4.17
N LEU A 24 -5.59 14.92 5.22
CA LEU A 24 -5.27 15.30 6.60
C LEU A 24 -3.90 14.78 7.00
N SER A 25 -3.63 13.50 6.69
CA SER A 25 -2.33 12.84 6.75
C SER A 25 -1.39 13.30 5.62
N GLY A 26 -1.82 14.27 4.81
CA GLY A 26 -1.00 15.04 3.89
C GLY A 26 -0.28 14.22 2.83
N LEU A 27 0.46 14.93 1.98
CA LEU A 27 1.47 14.35 1.10
C LEU A 27 2.68 13.80 1.87
N TYR A 28 2.55 13.58 3.18
CA TYR A 28 3.63 13.58 4.14
C TYR A 28 3.44 12.46 5.15
N TYR A 29 4.31 11.46 5.10
CA TYR A 29 4.12 10.19 5.82
C TYR A 29 4.05 10.28 7.35
N TYR A 30 4.46 11.39 7.98
CA TYR A 30 4.53 11.48 9.44
C TYR A 30 4.19 12.88 9.94
N TYR A 31 3.24 12.93 10.87
CA TYR A 31 2.93 14.11 11.65
C TYR A 31 3.60 13.84 12.96
N THR A 32 4.76 14.42 13.19
CA THR A 32 5.45 14.18 14.45
C THR A 32 4.72 14.80 15.67
N ASN A 33 3.40 14.99 15.58
CA ASN A 33 2.45 15.14 16.66
C ASN A 33 1.78 13.77 16.90
N ILE A 34 2.22 13.09 17.96
CA ILE A 34 1.68 11.79 18.42
C ILE A 34 0.15 11.73 18.48
N THR A 35 -0.50 12.83 18.89
CA THR A 35 -1.96 12.90 18.98
C THR A 35 -2.59 12.73 17.60
N PHE A 36 -2.00 13.37 16.59
CA PHE A 36 -2.48 13.29 15.21
C PHE A 36 -2.26 11.90 14.62
N ASP A 37 -1.10 11.29 14.85
CA ASP A 37 -0.81 9.91 14.42
C ASP A 37 -1.80 8.90 15.03
N ILE A 38 -2.10 9.04 16.32
CA ILE A 38 -3.11 8.20 17.00
C ILE A 38 -4.50 8.42 16.39
N ILE A 39 -4.89 9.69 16.16
CA ILE A 39 -6.17 10.02 15.52
C ILE A 39 -6.25 9.38 14.13
N ASN A 40 -5.19 9.43 13.32
CA ASN A 40 -5.16 8.82 11.99
C ASN A 40 -5.40 7.31 12.06
N ILE A 41 -4.72 6.61 12.98
CA ILE A 41 -4.91 5.16 13.15
C ILE A 41 -6.36 4.85 13.57
N ILE A 42 -6.93 5.63 14.49
CA ILE A 42 -8.33 5.48 14.90
C ILE A 42 -9.25 5.69 13.70
N LEU A 43 -9.02 6.73 12.89
CA LEU A 43 -9.80 6.98 11.68
C LEU A 43 -9.68 5.83 10.67
N LEU A 44 -8.50 5.27 10.44
CA LEU A 44 -8.33 4.07 9.59
C LEU A 44 -9.13 2.88 10.11
N LEU A 45 -9.12 2.65 11.43
CA LEU A 45 -9.92 1.59 12.05
C LEU A 45 -11.42 1.83 11.86
N LEU A 46 -11.89 3.07 12.02
CA LEU A 46 -13.29 3.46 11.83
C LEU A 46 -13.74 3.37 10.38
N ILE A 47 -12.87 3.75 9.42
CA ILE A 47 -13.13 3.60 7.99
C ILE A 47 -13.35 2.13 7.64
N GLY A 48 -12.55 1.22 8.21
CA GLY A 48 -12.75 -0.22 8.05
C GLY A 48 -14.14 -0.70 8.49
N LEU A 49 -14.72 -0.09 9.53
CA LEU A 49 -16.06 -0.44 10.01
C LEU A 49 -17.15 -0.09 9.00
N LEU A 50 -16.91 0.90 8.13
CA LEU A 50 -17.87 1.30 7.10
C LEU A 50 -18.12 0.17 6.10
N PHE A 51 -17.20 -0.79 5.90
CA PHE A 51 -17.46 -1.99 5.11
C PHE A 51 -18.61 -2.84 5.66
N PHE A 52 -18.94 -2.72 6.94
CA PHE A 52 -19.98 -3.51 7.61
C PHE A 52 -21.25 -2.69 7.92
N ILE A 53 -21.24 -1.39 7.65
CA ILE A 53 -22.34 -0.49 7.96
C ILE A 53 -23.18 -0.23 6.70
N LYS A 54 -24.49 -0.23 6.90
CA LYS A 54 -25.42 0.22 5.87
C LYS A 54 -25.54 1.73 5.83
N ILE A 55 -25.55 2.23 4.61
CA ILE A 55 -25.80 3.64 4.34
C ILE A 55 -27.13 3.75 3.60
N ASN A 56 -27.93 4.75 4.00
CA ASN A 56 -29.26 4.95 3.43
C ASN A 56 -29.15 5.47 1.99
N ILE A 57 -29.77 4.75 1.06
CA ILE A 57 -29.78 5.07 -0.38
C ILE A 57 -30.33 6.47 -0.70
N LYS A 58 -31.15 7.08 0.17
CA LYS A 58 -31.69 8.43 -0.07
C LYS A 58 -30.61 9.49 -0.24
N TYR A 59 -29.40 9.26 0.29
CA TYR A 59 -28.26 10.17 0.19
C TYR A 59 -27.42 9.94 -1.08
N ALA A 60 -27.69 8.91 -1.86
CA ALA A 60 -26.93 8.51 -3.05
C ALA A 60 -26.61 9.66 -4.02
N LYS A 61 -27.66 10.38 -4.42
CA LYS A 61 -27.55 11.47 -5.39
C LYS A 61 -26.74 12.64 -4.84
N LEU A 62 -26.93 12.96 -3.56
CA LEU A 62 -26.20 14.02 -2.89
C LEU A 62 -24.71 13.70 -2.85
N ILE A 63 -24.35 12.47 -2.54
CA ILE A 63 -22.94 12.02 -2.47
C ILE A 63 -22.26 12.13 -3.83
N ILE A 64 -22.85 11.55 -4.88
CA ILE A 64 -22.29 11.64 -6.24
C ILE A 64 -22.10 13.11 -6.63
N LEU A 65 -23.11 13.95 -6.37
CA LEU A 65 -23.03 15.37 -6.68
C LEU A 65 -21.89 16.04 -5.91
N THR A 66 -21.77 15.78 -4.62
CA THR A 66 -20.68 16.32 -3.79
C THR A 66 -19.32 15.88 -4.30
N GLU A 67 -19.11 14.59 -4.56
CA GLU A 67 -17.83 14.05 -5.05
C GLU A 67 -17.43 14.66 -6.40
N VAL A 68 -18.38 14.72 -7.34
CA VAL A 68 -18.17 15.28 -8.67
C VAL A 68 -17.89 16.79 -8.63
N LEU A 69 -18.47 17.51 -7.67
CA LEU A 69 -18.21 18.94 -7.47
C LEU A 69 -16.87 19.19 -6.76
N ILE A 70 -16.44 18.31 -5.86
CA ILE A 70 -15.18 18.44 -5.12
C ILE A 70 -13.99 18.04 -5.98
N ALA A 71 -14.11 17.00 -6.83
CA ALA A 71 -12.97 16.48 -7.60
C ALA A 71 -12.23 17.58 -8.41
N PRO A 72 -12.87 18.49 -9.17
CA PRO A 72 -12.14 19.58 -9.85
C PRO A 72 -11.35 20.49 -8.91
N LEU A 73 -11.85 20.74 -7.69
CA LEU A 73 -11.14 21.55 -6.68
C LEU A 73 -9.88 20.85 -6.20
N GLU A 74 -9.95 19.54 -5.98
CA GLU A 74 -8.79 18.74 -5.59
C GLU A 74 -7.72 18.72 -6.69
N TYR A 75 -8.10 18.50 -7.95
CA TYR A 75 -7.15 18.51 -9.05
C TYR A 75 -6.51 19.89 -9.20
N PHE A 76 -7.28 20.97 -9.01
CA PHE A 76 -6.71 22.32 -8.98
C PHE A 76 -5.74 22.51 -7.80
N TYR A 77 -6.09 22.05 -6.61
CA TYR A 77 -5.23 22.15 -5.42
C TYR A 77 -3.88 21.46 -5.62
N PHE A 78 -3.88 20.22 -6.14
CA PHE A 78 -2.64 19.43 -6.28
C PHE A 78 -1.77 19.85 -7.47
N PHE A 79 -2.38 20.26 -8.59
CA PHE A 79 -1.62 20.55 -9.80
C PHE A 79 -1.44 22.06 -10.05
N GLY A 80 -2.18 22.92 -9.36
CA GLY A 80 -2.10 24.38 -9.50
C GLY A 80 -2.58 24.91 -10.85
N ARG A 81 -3.23 24.08 -11.68
CA ARG A 81 -3.60 24.43 -13.06
C ARG A 81 -5.07 24.81 -13.16
N LEU A 82 -5.35 26.10 -13.37
CA LEU A 82 -6.71 26.65 -13.38
C LEU A 82 -7.66 25.95 -14.38
N TYR A 83 -7.15 25.45 -15.50
CA TYR A 83 -7.99 24.73 -16.47
C TYR A 83 -8.53 23.39 -15.94
N LEU A 84 -7.84 22.73 -14.99
CA LEU A 84 -8.33 21.53 -14.30
C LEU A 84 -9.49 21.83 -13.35
N LEU A 85 -9.77 23.10 -13.08
CA LEU A 85 -10.96 23.55 -12.38
C LEU A 85 -12.07 23.90 -13.37
N ILE A 86 -11.76 24.80 -14.31
CA ILE A 86 -12.76 25.44 -15.18
C ILE A 86 -13.33 24.46 -16.20
N ILE A 87 -12.48 23.71 -16.91
CA ILE A 87 -12.91 22.83 -18.00
C ILE A 87 -13.83 21.72 -17.45
N PRO A 88 -13.48 21.00 -16.36
CA PRO A 88 -14.38 20.05 -15.73
C PRO A 88 -15.75 20.63 -15.36
N TYR A 89 -15.82 21.80 -14.72
CA TYR A 89 -17.11 22.38 -14.36
C TYR A 89 -17.95 22.73 -15.58
N ILE A 90 -17.34 23.23 -16.66
CA ILE A 90 -18.05 23.47 -17.93
C ILE A 90 -18.63 22.16 -18.48
N ILE A 91 -17.84 21.09 -18.50
CA ILE A 91 -18.25 19.76 -18.97
C ILE A 91 -19.41 19.23 -18.12
N LEU A 92 -19.32 19.32 -16.80
CA LEU A 92 -20.38 18.89 -15.89
C LEU A 92 -21.67 19.70 -16.08
N LEU A 93 -21.57 21.02 -16.26
CA LEU A 93 -22.71 21.90 -16.58
C LEU A 93 -23.36 21.54 -17.92
N LEU A 94 -22.57 21.22 -18.94
CA LEU A 94 -23.08 20.78 -20.24
C LEU A 94 -23.78 19.42 -20.14
N GLY A 95 -23.19 18.48 -19.41
CA GLY A 95 -23.79 17.18 -19.13
C GLY A 95 -25.14 17.30 -18.42
N TYR A 96 -25.20 18.17 -17.41
CA TYR A 96 -26.45 18.47 -16.70
C TYR A 96 -27.50 19.09 -17.63
N LYS A 97 -27.13 20.11 -18.43
CA LYS A 97 -28.06 20.77 -19.37
C LYS A 97 -28.58 19.83 -20.46
N ARG A 98 -27.76 18.86 -20.91
CA ARG A 98 -28.11 17.91 -21.97
C ARG A 98 -28.72 16.61 -21.45
N ASN A 99 -28.81 16.42 -20.13
CA ASN A 99 -29.22 15.17 -19.50
C ASN A 99 -28.35 13.96 -19.93
N GLU A 100 -27.07 14.22 -20.24
CA GLU A 100 -26.08 13.23 -20.71
C GLU A 100 -24.94 13.02 -19.69
N ASN A 101 -25.27 13.08 -18.40
CA ASN A 101 -24.31 13.11 -17.29
C ASN A 101 -23.21 12.04 -17.39
N LEU A 102 -23.54 10.83 -17.86
CA LEU A 102 -22.60 9.72 -17.98
C LEU A 102 -21.48 9.97 -19.00
N THR A 103 -21.85 10.47 -20.19
CA THR A 103 -20.92 10.81 -21.26
C THR A 103 -20.00 11.93 -20.81
N TYR A 104 -20.56 12.96 -20.18
CA TYR A 104 -19.78 14.11 -19.72
C TYR A 104 -18.89 13.78 -18.53
N LEU A 105 -19.26 12.83 -17.65
CA LEU A 105 -18.36 12.29 -16.63
C LEU A 105 -17.17 11.56 -17.23
N LEU A 106 -17.38 10.78 -18.31
CA LEU A 106 -16.28 10.13 -19.04
C LEU A 106 -15.37 11.16 -19.71
N ILE A 107 -15.94 12.20 -20.32
CA ILE A 107 -15.15 13.30 -20.92
C ILE A 107 -14.33 14.03 -19.84
N PHE A 108 -14.93 14.31 -18.68
CA PHE A 108 -14.22 14.88 -17.53
C PHE A 108 -13.06 13.99 -17.10
N PHE A 109 -13.30 12.69 -16.90
CA PHE A 109 -12.26 11.72 -16.55
C PHE A 109 -11.09 11.72 -17.54
N VAL A 110 -11.38 11.61 -18.84
CA VAL A 110 -10.35 11.58 -19.89
C VAL A 110 -9.58 12.90 -19.94
N LEU A 111 -10.25 14.04 -19.84
CA LEU A 111 -9.57 15.34 -19.91
C LEU A 111 -8.76 15.64 -18.65
N SER A 112 -9.22 15.26 -17.47
CA SER A 112 -8.42 15.46 -16.24
C SER A 112 -7.14 14.62 -16.23
N THR A 113 -7.15 13.48 -16.90
CA THR A 113 -6.04 12.52 -16.93
C THR A 113 -5.07 12.80 -18.07
N ALA A 114 -5.56 13.25 -19.23
CA ALA A 114 -4.73 13.53 -20.41
C ALA A 114 -3.75 14.70 -20.22
N VAL A 115 -3.97 15.59 -19.25
CA VAL A 115 -3.15 16.81 -19.08
C VAL A 115 -2.14 16.71 -17.93
N LEU A 116 -1.99 15.53 -17.34
CA LEU A 116 -0.99 15.26 -16.31
C LEU A 116 0.18 14.50 -16.92
N PRO A 117 1.38 15.11 -17.00
CA PRO A 117 2.54 14.43 -17.53
C PRO A 117 3.01 13.35 -16.55
N ILE A 118 3.43 12.21 -17.09
CA ILE A 118 4.33 11.31 -16.36
C ILE A 118 5.68 12.03 -16.28
N THR A 119 6.04 12.49 -15.09
CA THR A 119 7.19 13.37 -14.87
C THR A 119 8.47 12.62 -14.55
N THR A 120 8.39 11.35 -14.13
CA THR A 120 9.54 10.51 -13.82
C THR A 120 9.56 9.28 -14.72
N TYR A 121 10.76 8.88 -15.16
CA TYR A 121 10.90 7.66 -15.98
C TYR A 121 10.61 6.42 -15.13
N PHE A 122 11.22 6.35 -13.95
CA PHE A 122 10.94 5.36 -12.92
C PHE A 122 10.16 6.02 -11.78
N GLY A 123 9.07 5.38 -11.36
CA GLY A 123 8.26 5.85 -10.25
C GLY A 123 8.70 5.33 -8.88
N THR A 124 9.12 4.06 -8.84
CA THR A 124 9.49 3.32 -7.63
C THR A 124 10.70 2.42 -7.92
N ASP A 125 11.35 1.92 -6.87
CA ASP A 125 12.40 0.91 -7.00
C ASP A 125 11.88 -0.39 -7.60
N GLU A 126 10.66 -0.80 -7.26
CA GLU A 126 9.99 -1.97 -7.84
C GLU A 126 10.02 -1.90 -9.38
N ILE A 127 9.68 -0.74 -9.96
CA ILE A 127 9.66 -0.51 -11.41
C ILE A 127 11.08 -0.51 -12.01
N ILE A 128 12.09 0.01 -11.30
CA ILE A 128 13.50 -0.06 -11.75
C ILE A 128 13.96 -1.52 -11.80
N ILE A 129 13.65 -2.28 -10.75
CA ILE A 129 13.96 -3.71 -10.65
C ILE A 129 13.23 -4.49 -11.75
N ALA A 130 11.98 -4.15 -12.06
CA ALA A 130 11.23 -4.72 -13.18
C ALA A 130 11.96 -4.49 -14.51
N TYR A 131 12.30 -3.24 -14.78
CA TYR A 131 12.93 -2.82 -16.03
C TYR A 131 14.31 -3.45 -16.23
N TYR A 132 15.09 -3.59 -15.15
CA TYR A 132 16.35 -4.32 -15.17
C TYR A 132 16.17 -5.84 -15.28
N SER A 133 15.10 -6.39 -14.71
CA SER A 133 14.76 -7.80 -14.88
C SER A 133 14.35 -8.13 -16.32
N ASP A 134 13.65 -7.22 -17.00
CA ASP A 134 13.35 -7.32 -18.44
C ASP A 134 14.63 -7.28 -19.29
N HIS A 135 15.59 -6.42 -18.92
CA HIS A 135 16.93 -6.43 -19.51
C HIS A 135 17.57 -7.83 -19.38
N LEU A 136 17.61 -8.40 -18.18
CA LEU A 136 18.17 -9.73 -17.96
C LEU A 136 17.44 -10.79 -18.80
N LEU A 137 16.12 -10.78 -18.79
CA LEU A 137 15.29 -11.73 -19.53
C LEU A 137 15.59 -11.71 -21.02
N LEU A 138 15.67 -10.53 -21.65
CA LEU A 138 15.96 -10.39 -23.08
C LEU A 138 17.38 -10.80 -23.47
N HIS A 139 18.31 -10.82 -22.51
CA HIS A 139 19.67 -11.34 -22.70
C HIS A 139 19.80 -12.83 -22.34
N GLY A 140 18.67 -13.54 -22.15
CA GLY A 140 18.65 -14.96 -21.82
C GLY A 140 19.14 -15.26 -20.40
N LEU A 141 19.16 -14.24 -19.53
CA LEU A 141 19.58 -14.37 -18.14
C LEU A 141 18.36 -14.52 -17.23
N ASN A 142 18.55 -15.24 -16.12
CA ASN A 142 17.48 -15.46 -15.15
C ASN A 142 17.31 -14.24 -14.23
N PRO A 143 16.17 -13.53 -14.25
CA PRO A 143 15.95 -12.34 -13.43
C PRO A 143 15.79 -12.65 -11.93
N TYR A 144 15.59 -13.90 -11.54
CA TYR A 144 15.56 -14.32 -10.13
C TYR A 144 16.95 -14.71 -9.60
N ASN A 145 18.03 -14.56 -10.37
CA ASN A 145 19.36 -14.82 -9.85
C ASN A 145 19.90 -13.59 -9.09
N PRO A 146 20.09 -13.66 -7.76
CA PRO A 146 20.51 -12.51 -6.96
C PRO A 146 21.90 -11.96 -7.34
N GLN A 147 22.77 -12.79 -7.94
CA GLN A 147 24.08 -12.31 -8.40
C GLN A 147 23.98 -11.40 -9.62
N LEU A 148 22.91 -11.51 -10.39
CA LEU A 148 22.65 -10.67 -11.56
C LEU A 148 21.92 -9.38 -11.18
N THR A 149 21.02 -9.46 -10.19
CA THR A 149 20.17 -8.34 -9.76
C THR A 149 20.85 -7.37 -8.79
N LYS A 150 21.88 -7.80 -8.05
CA LYS A 150 22.58 -6.97 -7.04
C LYS A 150 23.10 -5.61 -7.53
N ASN A 151 23.35 -5.46 -8.83
CA ASN A 151 23.93 -4.25 -9.43
C ASN A 151 22.88 -3.33 -10.08
N VAL A 152 21.58 -3.57 -9.89
CA VAL A 152 20.50 -2.79 -10.53
C VAL A 152 20.67 -1.28 -10.37
N PHE A 153 20.99 -0.81 -9.16
CA PHE A 153 21.21 0.62 -8.87
C PHE A 153 22.58 1.15 -9.32
N SER A 154 23.50 0.28 -9.72
CA SER A 154 24.72 0.70 -10.42
C SER A 154 24.47 0.92 -11.91
N VAL A 155 23.50 0.21 -12.49
CA VAL A 155 23.09 0.35 -13.91
C VAL A 155 22.13 1.51 -14.10
N TYR A 156 21.15 1.63 -13.20
CA TYR A 156 20.20 2.74 -13.16
C TYR A 156 20.46 3.54 -11.88
N PRO A 157 21.35 4.55 -11.93
CA PRO A 157 21.79 5.29 -10.76
C PRO A 157 20.71 6.27 -10.30
N GLU A 158 19.67 5.73 -9.68
CA GLU A 158 18.68 6.49 -8.91
C GLU A 158 19.15 6.59 -7.46
N ASN A 159 18.74 7.65 -6.76
CA ASN A 159 19.11 7.83 -5.37
C ASN A 159 18.41 6.77 -4.49
N THR A 160 19.16 5.76 -4.06
CA THR A 160 18.64 4.65 -3.25
C THR A 160 18.14 5.09 -1.88
N SER A 161 18.59 6.23 -1.35
CA SER A 161 18.09 6.78 -0.08
C SER A 161 16.69 7.37 -0.21
N ILE A 162 16.21 7.65 -1.43
CA ILE A 162 14.85 8.12 -1.72
C ILE A 162 13.98 6.98 -2.25
N CYS A 163 14.48 6.33 -3.30
CA CYS A 163 13.68 5.42 -4.12
C CYS A 163 13.77 3.97 -3.64
N GLY A 164 14.90 3.57 -3.04
CA GLY A 164 15.14 2.19 -2.62
C GLY A 164 14.37 1.80 -1.36
N THR A 165 13.91 0.55 -1.33
CA THR A 165 13.33 -0.10 -0.15
C THR A 165 14.46 -0.64 0.72
N PRO A 166 14.73 -0.02 1.90
CA PRO A 166 15.88 -0.39 2.70
C PRO A 166 15.62 -1.63 3.56
N TYR A 167 16.66 -2.41 3.77
CA TYR A 167 16.66 -3.43 4.82
C TYR A 167 17.00 -2.81 6.17
N THR A 168 16.47 -3.37 7.25
CA THR A 168 16.85 -3.01 8.62
C THR A 168 18.27 -3.44 8.97
N THR A 169 18.92 -4.24 8.13
CA THR A 169 20.34 -4.62 8.26
C THR A 169 21.26 -3.87 7.29
N GLY A 170 20.74 -2.85 6.60
CA GLY A 170 21.48 -2.04 5.65
C GLY A 170 21.36 -2.50 4.20
N GLY A 171 21.66 -1.60 3.28
CA GLY A 171 21.42 -1.81 1.85
C GLY A 171 19.94 -1.68 1.48
N VAL A 172 19.63 -2.00 0.23
CA VAL A 172 18.28 -1.90 -0.35
C VAL A 172 17.91 -3.18 -1.09
N VAL A 173 16.61 -3.42 -1.23
CA VAL A 173 16.06 -4.52 -2.04
C VAL A 173 16.56 -4.36 -3.47
N THR A 174 17.10 -5.45 -4.03
CA THR A 174 17.59 -5.49 -5.42
C THR A 174 17.02 -6.66 -6.22
N ASN A 175 16.41 -7.64 -5.55
CA ASN A 175 15.84 -8.83 -6.16
C ASN A 175 14.40 -8.60 -6.68
N LEU A 176 13.99 -9.40 -7.67
CA LEU A 176 12.64 -9.40 -8.22
C LEU A 176 11.67 -10.08 -7.25
N ASN A 177 11.15 -9.33 -6.30
CA ASN A 177 10.27 -9.81 -5.24
C ASN A 177 8.81 -10.09 -5.66
N TYR A 178 8.57 -10.29 -6.96
CA TYR A 178 7.24 -10.52 -7.55
C TYR A 178 7.23 -11.72 -8.51
N PRO A 179 6.06 -12.35 -8.77
CA PRO A 179 5.95 -13.38 -9.78
C PRO A 179 6.05 -12.81 -11.21
N ALA A 180 6.24 -13.70 -12.19
CA ALA A 180 6.78 -13.35 -13.49
C ALA A 180 5.86 -12.48 -14.37
N LEU A 181 4.54 -12.44 -14.14
CA LEU A 181 3.68 -11.53 -14.91
C LEU A 181 4.09 -10.08 -14.71
N TYR A 182 4.64 -9.76 -13.54
CA TYR A 182 5.15 -8.44 -13.19
C TYR A 182 6.08 -7.92 -14.29
N ILE A 183 7.19 -8.63 -14.56
CA ILE A 183 8.17 -8.23 -15.57
C ILE A 183 7.60 -8.36 -16.99
N LEU A 184 6.85 -9.42 -17.28
CA LEU A 184 6.30 -9.65 -18.63
C LEU A 184 5.35 -8.53 -19.09
N LEU A 185 4.66 -7.85 -18.18
CA LEU A 185 3.83 -6.69 -18.52
C LEU A 185 4.64 -5.42 -18.79
N TYR A 186 5.83 -5.27 -18.22
CA TYR A 186 6.71 -4.13 -18.46
C TYR A 186 7.66 -4.34 -19.65
N LEU A 187 7.80 -5.57 -20.14
CA LEU A 187 8.64 -5.91 -21.29
C LEU A 187 8.45 -4.98 -22.52
N PRO A 188 7.22 -4.55 -22.90
CA PRO A 188 7.05 -3.59 -24.00
C PRO A 188 7.71 -2.23 -23.71
N SER A 189 7.68 -1.75 -22.47
CA SER A 189 8.35 -0.49 -22.08
C SER A 189 9.85 -0.58 -22.31
N TYR A 190 10.47 -1.70 -21.96
CA TYR A 190 11.89 -1.93 -22.22
C TYR A 190 12.20 -2.00 -23.72
N ILE A 191 11.44 -2.80 -24.49
CA ILE A 191 11.65 -2.97 -25.94
C ILE A 191 11.51 -1.66 -26.71
N PHE A 192 10.51 -0.85 -26.36
CA PHE A 192 10.20 0.41 -27.06
C PHE A 192 10.77 1.66 -26.38
N SER A 193 11.51 1.49 -25.28
CA SER A 193 12.18 2.57 -24.53
C SER A 193 11.25 3.72 -24.10
N PHE A 194 10.04 3.40 -23.68
CA PHE A 194 9.13 4.37 -23.03
C PHE A 194 9.05 4.10 -21.53
N SER A 195 8.66 5.11 -20.73
CA SER A 195 8.57 4.94 -19.28
C SER A 195 7.62 3.78 -18.88
N PRO A 196 8.05 2.83 -18.04
CA PRO A 196 7.18 1.74 -17.57
C PRO A 196 5.93 2.22 -16.83
N ASN A 197 5.93 3.44 -16.27
CA ASN A 197 4.76 4.05 -15.63
C ASN A 197 3.56 4.18 -16.59
N TYR A 198 3.78 4.24 -17.91
CA TYR A 198 2.68 4.22 -18.89
C TYR A 198 1.87 2.92 -18.85
N ILE A 199 2.47 1.79 -18.49
CA ILE A 199 1.74 0.53 -18.30
C ILE A 199 0.79 0.65 -17.11
N VAL A 200 1.27 1.16 -15.99
CA VAL A 200 0.43 1.39 -14.80
C VAL A 200 -0.71 2.36 -15.11
N PHE A 201 -0.39 3.48 -15.77
CA PHE A 201 -1.36 4.46 -16.19
C PHE A 201 -2.41 3.90 -17.17
N PHE A 202 -2.02 2.98 -18.06
CA PHE A 202 -2.96 2.27 -18.92
C PHE A 202 -3.99 1.47 -18.11
N PHE A 203 -3.58 0.77 -17.04
CA PHE A 203 -4.50 0.04 -16.18
C PHE A 203 -5.42 0.97 -15.36
N TYR A 204 -4.91 2.13 -14.95
CA TYR A 204 -5.73 3.20 -14.36
C TYR A 204 -6.85 3.65 -15.30
N LEU A 205 -6.58 3.83 -16.60
CA LEU A 205 -7.60 4.16 -17.59
C LEU A 205 -8.54 2.98 -17.92
N LEU A 206 -7.99 1.76 -17.94
CA LEU A 206 -8.73 0.55 -18.30
C LEU A 206 -9.79 0.18 -17.24
N LEU A 207 -9.50 0.39 -15.96
CA LEU A 207 -10.39 -0.03 -14.87
C LEU A 207 -11.78 0.63 -14.96
N PRO A 208 -11.93 1.97 -15.10
CA PRO A 208 -13.22 2.60 -15.35
C PRO A 208 -13.93 2.09 -16.59
N VAL A 209 -13.22 1.77 -17.67
CA VAL A 209 -13.82 1.21 -18.89
C VAL A 209 -14.43 -0.16 -18.61
N ILE A 210 -13.72 -1.02 -17.87
CA ILE A 210 -14.25 -2.33 -17.45
C ILE A 210 -15.52 -2.16 -16.61
N VAL A 211 -15.48 -1.25 -15.62
CA VAL A 211 -16.64 -0.99 -14.76
C VAL A 211 -17.81 -0.41 -15.56
N TYR A 212 -17.56 0.51 -16.49
CA TYR A 212 -18.59 1.05 -17.38
C TYR A 212 -19.28 -0.06 -18.19
N LEU A 213 -18.49 -0.94 -18.81
CA LEU A 213 -19.01 -2.02 -19.67
C LEU A 213 -19.78 -3.08 -18.88
N ARG A 214 -19.39 -3.36 -17.63
CA ARG A 214 -19.99 -4.44 -16.82
C ARG A 214 -21.02 -3.95 -15.81
N LEU A 215 -20.91 -2.71 -15.34
CA LEU A 215 -21.67 -2.18 -14.22
C LEU A 215 -22.30 -0.80 -14.51
N LYS A 216 -22.89 -0.59 -15.69
CA LYS A 216 -23.50 0.69 -16.12
C LYS A 216 -24.31 1.44 -15.04
N GLU A 217 -25.14 0.74 -14.27
CA GLU A 217 -25.97 1.34 -13.19
C GLU A 217 -25.15 1.85 -12.00
N ALA A 218 -24.06 1.16 -11.64
CA ALA A 218 -23.18 1.52 -10.53
C ALA A 218 -22.03 2.44 -10.97
N PHE A 219 -21.82 2.59 -12.28
CA PHE A 219 -20.72 3.38 -12.82
C PHE A 219 -20.68 4.83 -12.33
N PRO A 220 -21.81 5.57 -12.23
CA PRO A 220 -21.77 6.94 -11.68
C PRO A 220 -21.19 7.02 -10.27
N PHE A 221 -21.47 6.01 -9.42
CA PHE A 221 -20.90 5.93 -8.07
C PHE A 221 -19.42 5.59 -8.12
N PHE A 222 -19.05 4.62 -8.95
CA PHE A 222 -17.66 4.22 -9.12
C PHE A 222 -16.82 5.42 -9.60
N ILE A 223 -17.22 6.06 -10.69
CA ILE A 223 -16.41 7.12 -11.30
C ILE A 223 -16.34 8.35 -10.41
N SER A 224 -17.39 8.70 -9.67
CA SER A 224 -17.36 9.84 -8.75
C SER A 224 -16.38 9.62 -7.60
N GLY A 225 -16.43 8.46 -6.93
CA GLY A 225 -15.49 8.10 -5.87
C GLY A 225 -14.06 7.90 -6.38
N TYR A 226 -13.91 7.29 -7.56
CA TYR A 226 -12.61 7.07 -8.21
C TYR A 226 -11.92 8.38 -8.60
N MET A 227 -12.67 9.35 -9.11
CA MET A 227 -12.14 10.66 -9.47
C MET A 227 -11.79 11.51 -8.26
N LEU A 228 -12.62 11.51 -7.21
CA LEU A 228 -12.32 12.15 -5.94
C LEU A 228 -11.05 11.56 -5.29
N SER A 229 -10.82 10.27 -5.47
CA SER A 229 -9.62 9.60 -4.96
C SER A 229 -8.41 9.89 -5.86
N TYR A 230 -7.98 11.16 -5.93
CA TYR A 230 -6.89 11.62 -6.81
C TYR A 230 -5.57 10.85 -6.61
N TYR A 231 -5.35 10.26 -5.43
CA TYR A 231 -4.19 9.42 -5.15
C TYR A 231 -4.10 8.20 -6.08
N TYR A 232 -5.21 7.66 -6.61
CA TYR A 232 -5.14 6.60 -7.64
C TYR A 232 -4.40 7.05 -8.90
N LEU A 233 -4.59 8.33 -9.28
CA LEU A 233 -3.90 8.93 -10.42
C LEU A 233 -2.43 9.19 -10.09
N ILE A 234 -2.15 9.75 -8.91
CA ILE A 234 -0.77 9.99 -8.45
C ILE A 234 0.01 8.69 -8.36
N PHE A 235 -0.54 7.66 -7.74
CA PHE A 235 0.04 6.32 -7.68
C PHE A 235 0.39 5.81 -9.07
N SER A 236 -0.56 5.92 -10.00
CA SER A 236 -0.35 5.38 -11.35
C SER A 236 0.72 6.12 -12.15
N VAL A 237 0.78 7.46 -12.06
CA VAL A 237 1.81 8.25 -12.77
C VAL A 237 3.18 8.19 -12.10
N HIS A 238 3.25 7.84 -10.81
CA HIS A 238 4.49 7.63 -10.05
C HIS A 238 4.81 6.14 -9.84
N GLY A 239 4.27 5.24 -10.67
CA GLY A 239 4.72 3.85 -10.71
C GLY A 239 4.30 2.95 -9.54
N VAL A 240 3.35 3.37 -8.72
CA VAL A 240 2.66 2.49 -7.76
C VAL A 240 1.60 1.70 -8.52
N ASP A 241 1.79 0.40 -8.58
CA ASP A 241 1.30 -0.47 -9.65
C ASP A 241 0.18 -1.44 -9.22
N ASP A 242 -0.30 -1.34 -7.97
CA ASP A 242 -1.35 -2.19 -7.41
C ASP A 242 -2.63 -2.21 -8.23
N ILE A 243 -2.92 -1.13 -8.96
CA ILE A 243 -4.06 -1.03 -9.88
C ILE A 243 -4.10 -2.19 -10.89
N ILE A 244 -2.95 -2.78 -11.24
CA ILE A 244 -2.85 -3.89 -12.19
C ILE A 244 -3.45 -5.17 -11.60
N TRP A 245 -2.99 -5.62 -10.43
CA TRP A 245 -3.57 -6.81 -9.80
C TRP A 245 -5.03 -6.57 -9.41
N VAL A 246 -5.38 -5.35 -8.98
CA VAL A 246 -6.75 -4.94 -8.66
C VAL A 246 -7.65 -5.10 -9.89
N THR A 247 -7.18 -4.69 -11.08
CA THR A 247 -7.92 -4.82 -12.33
C THR A 247 -8.20 -6.29 -12.67
N PHE A 248 -7.18 -7.16 -12.59
CA PHE A 248 -7.37 -8.59 -12.85
C PHE A 248 -8.29 -9.25 -11.81
N LEU A 249 -8.13 -8.92 -10.52
CA LEU A 249 -9.01 -9.46 -9.47
C LEU A 249 -10.46 -9.00 -9.66
N LEU A 250 -10.67 -7.72 -10.02
CA LEU A 250 -11.99 -7.17 -10.31
C LEU A 250 -12.65 -7.92 -11.47
N LEU A 251 -11.91 -8.17 -12.56
CA LEU A 251 -12.40 -8.96 -13.69
C LEU A 251 -12.81 -10.37 -13.26
N SER A 252 -12.02 -11.02 -12.39
CA SER A 252 -12.40 -12.31 -11.81
C SER A 252 -13.75 -12.24 -11.08
N PHE A 253 -14.01 -11.19 -10.30
CA PHE A 253 -15.30 -11.04 -9.62
C PHE A 253 -16.46 -10.77 -10.60
N LEU A 254 -16.23 -9.99 -11.65
CA LEU A 254 -17.24 -9.56 -12.63
C LEU A 254 -17.72 -10.66 -13.58
N ILE A 255 -16.84 -11.59 -13.92
CA ILE A 255 -17.10 -12.60 -14.94
C ILE A 255 -17.97 -13.71 -14.39
N LYS A 256 -18.90 -14.27 -15.19
CA LYS A 256 -19.75 -15.38 -14.72
C LYS A 256 -19.12 -16.76 -14.94
N ASN A 257 -18.37 -16.94 -16.03
CA ASN A 257 -17.74 -18.20 -16.38
C ASN A 257 -16.64 -18.54 -15.36
N LYS A 258 -16.80 -19.65 -14.63
CA LYS A 258 -15.90 -20.08 -13.54
C LYS A 258 -14.45 -20.34 -13.96
N TYR A 259 -14.22 -20.82 -15.19
CA TYR A 259 -12.86 -20.97 -15.70
C TYR A 259 -12.22 -19.61 -15.95
N LEU A 260 -12.95 -18.74 -16.63
CA LEU A 260 -12.45 -17.41 -16.95
C LEU A 260 -12.26 -16.54 -15.68
N LYS A 261 -13.11 -16.72 -14.66
CA LYS A 261 -12.84 -16.20 -13.30
C LYS A 261 -11.47 -16.65 -12.81
N GLY A 262 -11.21 -17.96 -12.86
CA GLY A 262 -9.93 -18.54 -12.45
C GLY A 262 -8.75 -18.00 -13.26
N VAL A 263 -8.90 -17.82 -14.58
CA VAL A 263 -7.86 -17.20 -15.42
C VAL A 263 -7.50 -15.80 -14.90
N PHE A 264 -8.49 -14.93 -14.71
CA PHE A 264 -8.22 -13.56 -14.23
C PHE A 264 -7.67 -13.54 -12.80
N TYR A 265 -8.12 -14.43 -11.93
CA TYR A 265 -7.53 -14.58 -10.60
C TYR A 265 -6.07 -15.06 -10.67
N GLY A 266 -5.79 -16.05 -11.52
CA GLY A 266 -4.44 -16.56 -11.77
C GLY A 266 -3.50 -15.49 -12.34
N LEU A 267 -4.00 -14.61 -13.22
CA LEU A 267 -3.25 -13.43 -13.68
C LEU A 267 -2.94 -12.47 -12.52
N SER A 268 -3.94 -12.17 -11.67
CA SER A 268 -3.75 -11.31 -10.50
C SER A 268 -2.66 -11.84 -9.57
N VAL A 269 -2.70 -13.14 -9.21
CA VAL A 269 -1.69 -13.79 -8.36
C VAL A 269 -0.35 -14.00 -9.07
N SER A 270 -0.32 -14.03 -10.40
CA SER A 270 0.94 -14.06 -11.16
C SER A 270 1.60 -12.69 -11.26
N TYR A 271 0.89 -11.62 -10.90
CA TYR A 271 1.41 -10.26 -10.89
C TYR A 271 1.96 -9.85 -9.52
N LYS A 272 1.19 -10.08 -8.45
CA LYS A 272 1.57 -9.86 -7.04
C LYS A 272 0.94 -10.93 -6.15
N GLN A 273 1.49 -11.12 -4.95
CA GLN A 273 1.03 -12.11 -3.96
C GLN A 273 -0.19 -11.65 -3.14
N ASP A 274 -0.41 -10.34 -3.01
CA ASP A 274 -1.50 -9.72 -2.24
C ASP A 274 -2.91 -10.28 -2.55
N PRO A 275 -3.27 -10.59 -3.82
CA PRO A 275 -4.56 -11.19 -4.16
C PRO A 275 -4.80 -12.57 -3.52
N LEU A 276 -3.78 -13.24 -2.99
CA LEU A 276 -3.92 -14.51 -2.26
C LEU A 276 -4.76 -14.35 -0.98
N ILE A 277 -4.77 -13.16 -0.37
CA ILE A 277 -5.58 -12.88 0.84
C ILE A 277 -7.08 -13.08 0.55
N PHE A 278 -7.52 -12.85 -0.69
CA PHE A 278 -8.91 -13.06 -1.10
C PHE A 278 -9.27 -14.54 -1.34
N LEU A 279 -8.29 -15.40 -1.60
CA LEU A 279 -8.52 -16.80 -2.01
C LEU A 279 -9.48 -17.55 -1.07
N PRO A 280 -9.24 -17.62 0.25
CA PRO A 280 -10.07 -18.46 1.11
C PRO A 280 -11.51 -17.95 1.20
N PHE A 281 -11.72 -16.63 1.18
CA PHE A 281 -13.06 -16.04 1.08
C PHE A 281 -13.74 -16.42 -0.23
N TYR A 282 -13.00 -16.34 -1.33
CA TYR A 282 -13.53 -16.59 -2.66
C TYR A 282 -13.95 -18.05 -2.85
N LEU A 283 -13.15 -19.00 -2.34
CA LEU A 283 -13.47 -20.43 -2.37
C LEU A 283 -14.76 -20.76 -1.59
N ILE A 284 -14.93 -20.17 -0.40
CA ILE A 284 -16.16 -20.32 0.39
C ILE A 284 -17.39 -19.81 -0.39
N GLN A 285 -17.23 -18.70 -1.13
CA GLN A 285 -18.31 -18.13 -1.93
C GLN A 285 -18.67 -18.98 -3.15
N LEU A 286 -17.67 -19.55 -3.84
CA LEU A 286 -17.85 -20.38 -5.05
C LEU A 286 -18.39 -21.79 -4.77
N LYS A 287 -18.13 -22.35 -3.57
CA LYS A 287 -18.61 -23.68 -3.15
C LYS A 287 -18.27 -24.78 -4.19
N LYS A 288 -19.27 -25.33 -4.88
CA LYS A 288 -19.10 -26.44 -5.84
C LYS A 288 -18.32 -26.05 -7.09
N ASP A 289 -18.30 -24.76 -7.45
CA ASP A 289 -17.55 -24.28 -8.61
C ASP A 289 -16.09 -23.93 -8.30
N SER A 290 -15.67 -24.07 -7.03
CA SER A 290 -14.31 -23.77 -6.58
C SER A 290 -13.24 -24.56 -7.33
N TYR A 291 -13.50 -25.83 -7.68
CA TYR A 291 -12.49 -26.66 -8.33
C TYR A 291 -12.13 -26.17 -9.75
N HIS A 292 -13.14 -25.75 -10.54
CA HIS A 292 -12.90 -25.26 -11.89
C HIS A 292 -12.15 -23.92 -11.88
N PHE A 293 -12.53 -23.08 -10.93
CA PHE A 293 -11.85 -21.83 -10.66
C PHE A 293 -10.38 -22.10 -10.27
N LEU A 294 -10.14 -22.96 -9.27
CA LEU A 294 -8.79 -23.31 -8.81
C LEU A 294 -7.94 -23.92 -9.91
N LEU A 295 -8.50 -24.84 -10.71
CA LEU A 295 -7.78 -25.45 -11.82
C LEU A 295 -7.36 -24.40 -12.83
N ALA A 296 -8.26 -23.50 -13.25
CA ALA A 296 -7.93 -22.44 -14.21
C ALA A 296 -6.93 -21.42 -13.62
N SER A 297 -7.08 -21.06 -12.35
CA SER A 297 -6.14 -20.19 -11.63
C SER A 297 -4.74 -20.80 -11.57
N PHE A 298 -4.66 -22.07 -11.18
CA PHE A 298 -3.40 -22.82 -11.09
C PHE A 298 -2.74 -22.97 -12.46
N LEU A 299 -3.49 -23.38 -13.48
CA LEU A 299 -2.95 -23.50 -14.84
C LEU A 299 -2.46 -22.16 -15.38
N THR A 300 -3.17 -21.06 -15.11
CA THR A 300 -2.71 -19.72 -15.51
C THR A 300 -1.44 -19.33 -14.77
N PHE A 301 -1.37 -19.57 -13.46
CA PHE A 301 -0.17 -19.31 -12.67
C PHE A 301 1.04 -20.11 -13.17
N VAL A 302 0.86 -21.42 -13.40
CA VAL A 302 1.92 -22.29 -13.94
C VAL A 302 2.31 -21.89 -15.35
N LEU A 303 1.36 -21.50 -16.21
CA LEU A 303 1.66 -21.08 -17.58
C LEU A 303 2.56 -19.83 -17.60
N ILE A 304 2.30 -18.87 -16.72
CA ILE A 304 3.06 -17.62 -16.66
C ILE A 304 4.40 -17.79 -15.92
N ASN A 305 4.39 -18.50 -14.79
CA ASN A 305 5.53 -18.56 -13.88
C ASN A 305 6.39 -19.83 -14.05
N GLY A 306 5.85 -20.87 -14.70
CA GLY A 306 6.43 -22.21 -14.72
C GLY A 306 7.84 -22.26 -15.28
N TYR A 307 8.14 -21.44 -16.30
CA TYR A 307 9.50 -21.31 -16.84
C TYR A 307 10.51 -20.84 -15.78
N PHE A 308 10.18 -19.79 -15.03
CA PHE A 308 11.05 -19.21 -14.01
C PHE A 308 11.16 -20.10 -12.76
N ILE A 309 10.06 -20.76 -12.38
CA ILE A 309 10.05 -21.79 -11.34
C ILE A 309 10.98 -22.94 -11.73
N PHE A 310 10.97 -23.37 -12.99
CA PHE A 310 11.85 -24.44 -13.47
C PHE A 310 13.33 -24.03 -13.48
N LEU A 311 13.64 -22.81 -13.91
CA LEU A 311 15.03 -22.30 -13.94
C LEU A 311 15.65 -22.17 -12.55
N SER A 312 14.88 -21.71 -11.56
CA SER A 312 15.40 -21.47 -10.20
C SER A 312 14.28 -21.51 -9.16
N PRO A 313 13.79 -22.70 -8.76
CA PRO A 313 12.63 -22.81 -7.89
C PRO A 313 12.88 -22.16 -6.52
N TYR A 314 14.07 -22.37 -5.95
CA TYR A 314 14.44 -21.78 -4.67
C TYR A 314 14.40 -20.25 -4.72
N TYR A 315 15.11 -19.63 -5.68
CA TYR A 315 15.17 -18.18 -5.78
C TYR A 315 13.81 -17.56 -6.13
N PHE A 316 13.04 -18.18 -7.02
CA PHE A 316 11.70 -17.71 -7.36
C PHE A 316 10.79 -17.60 -6.12
N PHE A 317 10.73 -18.66 -5.31
CA PHE A 317 9.89 -18.64 -4.10
C PHE A 317 10.47 -17.77 -2.98
N TYR A 318 11.80 -17.75 -2.82
CA TYR A 318 12.47 -16.89 -1.84
C TYR A 318 12.20 -15.40 -2.14
N ASP A 319 12.31 -15.00 -3.41
CA ASP A 319 12.11 -13.62 -3.81
C ASP A 319 10.64 -13.19 -3.62
N ILE A 320 9.67 -14.00 -4.04
CA ILE A 320 8.24 -13.69 -3.83
C ILE A 320 7.86 -13.55 -2.35
N LEU A 321 8.54 -14.29 -1.47
CA LEU A 321 8.31 -14.23 -0.02
C LEU A 321 9.08 -13.09 0.65
N THR A 322 10.05 -12.47 -0.03
CA THR A 322 10.90 -11.39 0.50
C THR A 322 10.12 -10.28 1.21
N PRO A 323 8.98 -9.78 0.70
CA PRO A 323 8.22 -8.71 1.38
C PRO A 323 7.71 -9.09 2.78
N VAL A 324 7.60 -10.39 3.09
CA VAL A 324 7.15 -10.91 4.39
C VAL A 324 8.30 -11.48 5.21
N THR A 325 9.29 -12.11 4.57
CA THR A 325 10.37 -12.83 5.26
C THR A 325 11.65 -12.04 5.43
N ALA A 326 11.88 -11.01 4.61
CA ALA A 326 13.07 -10.19 4.72
C ALA A 326 12.91 -9.10 5.78
N ASN A 327 14.05 -8.71 6.34
CA ASN A 327 14.15 -7.64 7.31
C ASN A 327 14.05 -6.27 6.60
N ILE A 328 12.90 -5.97 6.00
CA ILE A 328 12.63 -4.68 5.34
C ILE A 328 12.10 -3.70 6.39
N ILE A 329 12.46 -2.43 6.26
CA ILE A 329 11.97 -1.42 7.19
C ILE A 329 10.44 -1.24 7.12
N GLN A 330 9.80 -0.75 8.17
CA GLN A 330 8.38 -0.38 8.14
C GLN A 330 8.17 1.04 7.54
N ILE A 331 6.99 1.33 6.97
CA ILE A 331 6.64 2.62 6.33
C ILE A 331 5.51 3.40 7.01
N GLY A 332 4.69 2.79 7.88
CA GLY A 332 3.90 3.57 8.85
C GLY A 332 2.64 4.21 8.32
N SER A 333 1.93 3.57 7.39
CA SER A 333 0.60 4.04 7.00
C SER A 333 -0.53 3.41 7.83
N GLY A 334 -0.23 2.45 8.72
CA GLY A 334 -1.22 1.73 9.53
C GLY A 334 -0.84 1.65 11.00
N ILE A 335 -1.18 0.53 11.64
CA ILE A 335 -0.86 0.30 13.06
C ILE A 335 0.65 0.19 13.29
N ASP A 336 1.41 -0.16 12.25
CA ASP A 336 2.88 -0.14 12.23
C ASP A 336 3.48 1.24 12.52
N LEU A 337 2.73 2.32 12.28
CA LEU A 337 3.15 3.68 12.61
C LEU A 337 3.57 3.83 14.07
N LEU A 338 2.84 3.24 15.04
CA LEU A 338 3.15 3.35 16.47
C LEU A 338 4.54 2.80 16.82
N SER A 339 4.94 1.75 16.11
CA SER A 339 6.26 1.14 16.29
C SER A 339 7.34 2.02 15.67
N ILE A 340 7.10 2.56 14.49
CA ILE A 340 8.07 3.40 13.75
C ILE A 340 8.41 4.69 14.50
N ILE A 341 7.42 5.32 15.14
CA ILE A 341 7.63 6.57 15.89
C ILE A 341 8.07 6.33 17.34
N GLY A 342 8.26 5.06 17.73
CA GLY A 342 8.76 4.69 19.06
C GLY A 342 7.75 4.84 20.20
N VAL A 343 6.46 4.99 19.89
CA VAL A 343 5.39 5.14 20.90
C VAL A 343 4.99 3.81 21.48
N PHE A 344 4.82 2.80 20.62
CA PHE A 344 4.49 1.44 21.02
C PHE A 344 5.11 0.47 20.02
N TYR A 345 6.31 0.01 20.35
CA TYR A 345 7.04 -0.95 19.51
C TYR A 345 6.39 -2.33 19.60
N GLU A 346 6.10 -2.92 18.44
CA GLU A 346 5.55 -4.26 18.28
C GLU A 346 6.54 -5.16 17.55
N TYR A 347 6.75 -6.36 18.09
CA TYR A 347 7.57 -7.36 17.45
C TYR A 347 6.89 -7.88 16.17
N PRO A 348 7.61 -8.18 15.06
CA PRO A 348 6.99 -8.55 13.77
C PRO A 348 5.93 -9.67 13.84
N LEU A 349 6.06 -10.62 14.77
CA LEU A 349 5.08 -11.70 14.95
C LEU A 349 3.69 -11.22 15.42
N PHE A 350 3.59 -10.04 16.04
CA PHE A 350 2.30 -9.43 16.39
C PHE A 350 1.43 -9.22 15.15
N TYR A 351 2.00 -8.67 14.09
CA TYR A 351 1.31 -8.36 12.84
C TYR A 351 0.81 -9.63 12.16
N ILE A 352 1.66 -10.65 12.06
CA ILE A 352 1.29 -11.96 11.48
C ILE A 352 0.17 -12.62 12.31
N SER A 353 0.28 -12.61 13.63
CA SER A 353 -0.71 -13.20 14.52
C SER A 353 -2.07 -12.49 14.43
N SER A 354 -2.05 -11.16 14.36
CA SER A 354 -3.26 -10.33 14.23
C SER A 354 -3.96 -10.59 12.89
N GLN A 355 -3.20 -10.62 11.79
CA GLN A 355 -3.73 -10.98 10.47
C GLN A 355 -4.37 -12.37 10.46
N ALA A 356 -3.72 -13.36 11.08
CA ALA A 356 -4.26 -14.71 11.19
C ALA A 356 -5.59 -14.74 11.96
N ILE A 357 -5.70 -14.01 13.08
CA ILE A 357 -6.95 -13.90 13.85
C ILE A 357 -8.05 -13.26 13.00
N ILE A 358 -7.76 -12.13 12.34
CA ILE A 358 -8.73 -11.42 11.50
C ILE A 358 -9.20 -12.31 10.34
N LEU A 359 -8.26 -13.03 9.69
CA LEU A 359 -8.58 -14.00 8.65
C LEU A 359 -9.50 -15.10 9.17
N LEU A 360 -9.17 -15.75 10.29
CA LEU A 360 -9.98 -16.83 10.86
C LEU A 360 -11.40 -16.35 11.23
N VAL A 361 -11.52 -15.17 11.82
CA VAL A 361 -12.81 -14.54 12.13
C VAL A 361 -13.59 -14.25 10.84
N GLY A 362 -12.94 -13.68 9.84
CA GLY A 362 -13.55 -13.40 8.54
C GLY A 362 -14.04 -14.66 7.84
N LEU A 363 -13.23 -15.74 7.84
CA LEU A 363 -13.61 -17.03 7.27
C LEU A 363 -14.78 -17.66 8.01
N TYR A 364 -14.80 -17.57 9.35
CA TYR A 364 -15.93 -18.03 10.15
C TYR A 364 -17.24 -17.34 9.74
N PHE A 365 -17.26 -16.00 9.68
CA PHE A 365 -18.47 -15.24 9.30
C PHE A 365 -18.89 -15.45 7.84
N THR A 366 -17.91 -15.57 6.94
CA THR A 366 -18.15 -15.86 5.52
C THR A 366 -18.75 -17.25 5.34
N TRP A 367 -18.21 -18.26 6.03
CA TRP A 367 -18.71 -19.64 6.00
C TRP A 367 -20.13 -19.77 6.55
N LYS A 368 -20.46 -19.05 7.63
CA LYS A 368 -21.83 -18.98 8.17
C LYS A 368 -22.81 -18.20 7.27
N LYS A 369 -22.33 -17.59 6.18
CA LYS A 369 -23.10 -16.77 5.22
C LYS A 369 -23.76 -15.55 5.86
N GLU A 370 -23.23 -15.06 6.97
CA GLU A 370 -23.78 -13.88 7.66
C GLU A 370 -23.23 -12.60 7.04
N LEU A 371 -21.95 -12.62 6.65
CA LEU A 371 -21.22 -11.49 6.10
C LEU A 371 -20.66 -11.81 4.69
N LYS A 372 -21.40 -12.56 3.88
CA LYS A 372 -20.92 -13.06 2.57
C LYS A 372 -20.49 -11.93 1.62
N SER A 373 -21.14 -10.77 1.71
CA SER A 373 -20.88 -9.57 0.89
C SER A 373 -19.98 -8.54 1.57
N GLU A 374 -19.19 -8.96 2.57
CA GLU A 374 -18.37 -8.08 3.40
C GLU A 374 -16.96 -8.66 3.59
N SER A 375 -16.56 -9.66 2.80
CA SER A 375 -15.20 -10.23 2.84
C SER A 375 -14.13 -9.18 2.61
N THR A 376 -14.42 -8.16 1.79
CA THR A 376 -13.51 -7.05 1.53
C THR A 376 -13.18 -6.26 2.80
N GLY A 377 -14.12 -6.14 3.75
CA GLY A 377 -13.87 -5.49 5.04
C GLY A 377 -12.88 -6.27 5.91
N PHE A 378 -12.93 -7.60 5.87
CA PHE A 378 -11.92 -8.42 6.56
C PHE A 378 -10.55 -8.31 5.89
N VAL A 379 -10.50 -8.30 4.55
CA VAL A 379 -9.25 -8.07 3.81
C VAL A 379 -8.65 -6.71 4.16
N TYR A 380 -9.47 -5.66 4.29
CA TYR A 380 -9.05 -4.34 4.75
C TYR A 380 -8.32 -4.40 6.09
N TYR A 381 -8.91 -5.09 7.08
CA TYR A 381 -8.24 -5.24 8.37
C TYR A 381 -7.00 -6.11 8.33
N ILE A 382 -6.95 -7.15 7.48
CA ILE A 382 -5.72 -7.94 7.28
C ILE A 382 -4.60 -7.02 6.76
N MET A 383 -4.88 -6.21 5.73
CA MET A 383 -3.90 -5.29 5.15
C MET A 383 -3.50 -4.17 6.13
N LEU A 384 -4.43 -3.66 6.93
CA LEU A 384 -4.16 -2.63 7.95
C LEU A 384 -3.19 -3.11 9.05
N PHE A 385 -3.15 -4.42 9.30
CA PHE A 385 -2.25 -5.06 10.26
C PHE A 385 -1.00 -5.66 9.59
N MET A 386 -0.61 -5.20 8.39
CA MET A 386 0.67 -5.57 7.79
C MET A 386 1.85 -4.91 8.53
N TYR A 387 2.95 -5.66 8.66
CA TYR A 387 4.19 -5.16 9.31
C TYR A 387 4.74 -3.91 8.62
N ARG A 388 4.64 -3.89 7.29
CA ARG A 388 4.92 -2.74 6.42
C ARG A 388 3.62 -2.39 5.72
N MET A 389 2.79 -1.57 6.37
CA MET A 389 1.51 -1.14 5.81
C MET A 389 1.74 0.07 4.90
N LEU A 390 1.34 -0.08 3.64
CA LEU A 390 1.37 0.96 2.63
C LEU A 390 -0.06 1.43 2.34
N TYR A 391 -0.25 2.74 2.18
CA TYR A 391 -1.58 3.34 2.00
C TYR A 391 -2.33 2.75 0.79
N ASN A 392 -1.63 2.49 -0.31
CA ASN A 392 -2.18 1.87 -1.53
C ASN A 392 -2.84 0.52 -1.24
N TYR A 393 -2.34 -0.28 -0.30
CA TYR A 393 -2.89 -1.62 0.02
C TYR A 393 -4.36 -1.56 0.42
N ILE A 394 -4.73 -0.60 1.27
CA ILE A 394 -6.12 -0.45 1.73
C ILE A 394 -6.96 0.41 0.79
N SER A 395 -6.31 1.31 0.04
CA SER A 395 -7.00 2.34 -0.72
C SER A 395 -7.82 1.79 -1.89
N TYR A 396 -7.35 0.72 -2.55
CA TYR A 396 -8.04 0.11 -3.68
C TYR A 396 -9.16 -0.85 -3.26
N LEU A 397 -9.20 -1.32 -2.01
CA LEU A 397 -10.18 -2.31 -1.55
C LEU A 397 -11.65 -1.89 -1.72
N PRO A 398 -12.06 -0.63 -1.52
CA PRO A 398 -13.44 -0.20 -1.75
C PRO A 398 -13.94 -0.54 -3.17
N ILE A 399 -13.06 -0.60 -4.18
CA ILE A 399 -13.42 -0.93 -5.56
C ILE A 399 -14.12 -2.30 -5.65
N PHE A 400 -13.72 -3.27 -4.82
CA PHE A 400 -14.34 -4.59 -4.85
C PHE A 400 -15.78 -4.60 -4.30
N THR A 401 -16.15 -3.61 -3.48
CA THR A 401 -17.52 -3.54 -2.95
C THR A 401 -18.56 -3.20 -4.02
N TYR A 402 -18.16 -2.60 -5.16
CA TYR A 402 -19.06 -2.38 -6.29
C TYR A 402 -19.50 -3.66 -7.00
N VAL A 403 -18.74 -4.75 -6.83
CA VAL A 403 -18.97 -6.05 -7.50
C VAL A 403 -19.43 -7.16 -6.53
N GLU A 404 -19.45 -6.89 -5.24
CA GLU A 404 -19.95 -7.84 -4.25
C GLU A 404 -21.44 -8.16 -4.49
N GLU A 405 -21.77 -9.44 -4.53
CA GLU A 405 -23.16 -9.89 -4.61
C GLU A 405 -23.82 -9.72 -3.23
N GLY A 406 -24.60 -8.64 -3.06
CA GLY A 406 -25.29 -8.34 -1.81
C GLY A 406 -26.07 -9.54 -1.25
N GLY A 407 -25.68 -9.99 -0.05
CA GLY A 407 -26.29 -11.13 0.62
C GLY A 407 -27.76 -10.89 1.00
N ASN A 408 -28.49 -11.97 1.29
CA ASN A 408 -29.69 -11.87 2.12
C ASN A 408 -29.22 -11.75 3.57
N GLU A 409 -29.53 -10.62 4.18
CA GLU A 409 -29.12 -10.33 5.53
C GLU A 409 -29.68 -11.36 6.49
N ARG A 410 -28.77 -12.06 7.16
CA ARG A 410 -29.13 -12.80 8.35
C ARG A 410 -28.65 -11.99 9.52
N ARG A 411 -29.56 -11.68 10.45
CA ARG A 411 -29.19 -11.08 11.73
C ARG A 411 -28.13 -11.98 12.38
N ILE A 412 -26.98 -11.40 12.68
CA ILE A 412 -25.92 -12.06 13.47
C ILE A 412 -26.55 -12.58 14.76
N LYS A 413 -26.44 -13.89 15.01
CA LYS A 413 -27.02 -14.53 16.21
C LYS A 413 -26.29 -14.04 17.46
N ARG A 414 -26.95 -14.12 18.62
CA ARG A 414 -26.41 -13.65 19.91
C ARG A 414 -25.01 -14.20 20.22
N ASN A 415 -24.77 -15.49 19.97
CA ASN A 415 -23.47 -16.13 20.25
C ASN A 415 -22.35 -15.63 19.31
N GLN A 416 -22.69 -15.12 18.13
CA GLN A 416 -21.72 -14.61 17.16
C GLN A 416 -21.32 -13.16 17.43
N LYS A 417 -22.17 -12.40 18.13
CA LYS A 417 -21.85 -11.04 18.58
C LYS A 417 -20.69 -11.00 19.58
N ILE A 418 -20.36 -12.13 20.21
CA ILE A 418 -19.27 -12.26 21.19
C ILE A 418 -17.91 -12.51 20.51
N ILE A 419 -17.90 -13.09 19.30
CA ILE A 419 -16.66 -13.46 18.60
C ILE A 419 -15.81 -12.24 18.24
N ILE A 420 -16.44 -11.16 17.76
CA ILE A 420 -15.73 -9.92 17.41
C ILE A 420 -15.07 -9.29 18.65
N PRO A 421 -15.78 -9.04 19.76
CA PRO A 421 -15.17 -8.57 21.01
C PRO A 421 -14.04 -9.48 21.51
N ILE A 422 -14.19 -10.81 21.45
CA ILE A 422 -13.12 -11.74 21.84
C ILE A 422 -11.90 -11.58 20.93
N ALA A 423 -12.09 -11.48 19.62
CA ALA A 423 -10.99 -11.30 18.67
C ALA A 423 -10.25 -9.98 18.91
N ILE A 424 -10.98 -8.89 19.16
CA ILE A 424 -10.41 -7.59 19.52
C ILE A 424 -9.62 -7.71 20.83
N LEU A 425 -10.20 -8.31 21.87
CA LEU A 425 -9.53 -8.51 23.15
C LEU A 425 -8.26 -9.35 22.99
N LEU A 426 -8.29 -10.39 22.15
CA LEU A 426 -7.14 -11.22 21.86
C LEU A 426 -6.04 -10.43 21.14
N ILE A 427 -6.38 -9.64 20.12
CA ILE A 427 -5.42 -8.78 19.42
C ILE A 427 -4.79 -7.76 20.38
N LEU A 428 -5.58 -7.12 21.23
CA LEU A 428 -5.08 -6.20 22.26
C LEU A 428 -4.19 -6.91 23.28
N SER A 429 -4.54 -8.14 23.67
CA SER A 429 -3.71 -8.94 24.58
C SER A 429 -2.38 -9.34 23.93
N LEU A 430 -2.40 -9.67 22.63
CA LEU A 430 -1.19 -9.96 21.87
C LEU A 430 -0.30 -8.73 21.71
N ALA A 431 -0.88 -7.55 21.49
CA ALA A 431 -0.13 -6.29 21.45
C ALA A 431 0.65 -6.08 22.75
N LEU A 432 -0.02 -6.21 23.90
CA LEU A 432 0.65 -6.13 25.21
C LEU A 432 1.72 -7.21 25.39
N PHE A 433 1.42 -8.46 25.00
CA PHE A 433 2.37 -9.57 25.09
C PHE A 433 3.63 -9.33 24.25
N PHE A 434 3.47 -8.93 22.98
CA PHE A 434 4.60 -8.73 22.08
C PHE A 434 5.41 -7.48 22.42
N HIS A 435 4.75 -6.40 22.85
CA HIS A 435 5.45 -5.21 23.32
C HIS A 435 6.33 -5.50 24.55
N TYR A 436 5.73 -6.00 25.64
CA TYR A 436 6.48 -6.20 26.89
C TYR A 436 7.39 -7.43 26.85
N GLY A 437 6.93 -8.52 26.24
CA GLY A 437 7.66 -9.79 26.14
C GLY A 437 8.91 -9.72 25.26
N PHE A 438 8.97 -8.76 24.33
CA PHE A 438 10.12 -8.56 23.44
C PHE A 438 10.80 -7.21 23.63
N SER A 439 10.64 -6.63 24.83
CA SER A 439 11.18 -5.31 25.17
C SER A 439 12.69 -5.20 25.09
N GLN A 440 13.39 -6.33 25.18
CA GLN A 440 14.84 -6.42 24.95
C GLN A 440 15.29 -5.84 23.60
N TYR A 441 14.45 -5.86 22.56
CA TYR A 441 14.84 -5.32 21.25
C TYR A 441 14.86 -3.78 21.22
N TYR A 442 14.09 -3.09 22.05
CA TYR A 442 14.11 -1.63 22.10
C TYR A 442 14.77 -1.05 23.36
N ASN A 443 15.11 -1.90 24.34
CA ASN A 443 15.79 -1.50 25.58
C ASN A 443 17.30 -1.76 25.56
N THR A 444 17.88 -2.30 24.49
CA THR A 444 19.31 -2.69 24.44
C THR A 444 20.16 -1.85 23.50
N LEU A 445 19.57 -1.24 22.49
CA LEU A 445 20.21 -0.19 21.70
C LEU A 445 19.85 1.15 22.33
N HIS A 446 20.85 2.01 22.55
CA HIS A 446 20.62 3.34 23.08
C HIS A 446 21.37 4.37 22.24
N ILE A 447 20.75 5.54 22.10
CA ILE A 447 21.35 6.69 21.45
C ILE A 447 21.20 7.91 22.36
N GLN A 448 22.26 8.69 22.47
CA GLN A 448 22.28 9.95 23.19
C GLN A 448 22.85 11.03 22.29
N LEU A 449 22.07 12.08 22.04
CA LEU A 449 22.52 13.22 21.24
C LEU A 449 23.62 13.99 21.99
N LEU A 450 24.76 14.18 21.34
CA LEU A 450 25.88 14.97 21.83
C LEU A 450 25.92 16.36 21.20
N LYS A 451 25.66 16.45 19.89
CA LYS A 451 25.76 17.71 19.14
C LYS A 451 24.90 17.72 17.87
N ILE A 452 24.31 18.86 17.55
CA ILE A 452 23.63 19.11 16.26
C ILE A 452 24.49 20.05 15.42
N TYR A 453 24.61 19.74 14.13
CA TYR A 453 25.23 20.63 13.14
C TYR A 453 24.15 21.17 12.21
N SER A 454 24.04 22.49 12.16
CA SER A 454 23.10 23.19 11.30
C SER A 454 23.77 24.29 10.50
N LYS A 455 23.20 24.59 9.34
CA LYS A 455 23.58 25.70 8.47
C LYS A 455 22.29 26.30 7.89
N ASP A 456 22.17 27.63 7.93
CA ASP A 456 21.00 28.34 7.41
C ASP A 456 19.66 27.83 7.98
N GLY A 457 19.66 27.50 9.27
CA GLY A 457 18.47 26.97 9.96
C GLY A 457 18.09 25.53 9.60
N LYS A 458 18.92 24.80 8.85
CA LYS A 458 18.72 23.40 8.47
C LYS A 458 19.76 22.49 9.11
N VAL A 459 19.32 21.36 9.67
CA VAL A 459 20.18 20.32 10.24
C VAL A 459 20.67 19.41 9.11
N TYR A 460 21.99 19.21 9.05
CA TYR A 460 22.63 18.34 8.05
C TYR A 460 23.48 17.23 8.67
N ALA A 461 23.84 17.35 9.95
CA ALA A 461 24.51 16.28 10.69
C ALA A 461 24.22 16.34 12.19
N MET A 462 24.36 15.21 12.87
CA MET A 462 24.19 15.04 14.31
C MET A 462 25.24 14.06 14.84
N LEU A 463 25.74 14.32 16.03
CA LEU A 463 26.70 13.48 16.73
C LEU A 463 25.98 12.76 17.87
N PHE A 464 26.05 11.44 17.89
CA PHE A 464 25.45 10.58 18.92
C PHE A 464 26.51 9.79 19.67
N ASN A 465 26.29 9.53 20.95
CA ASN A 465 26.86 8.39 21.63
C ASN A 465 25.88 7.23 21.47
N VAL A 466 26.32 6.13 20.88
CA VAL A 466 25.50 4.95 20.59
C VAL A 466 26.06 3.79 21.40
N SER A 467 25.21 3.10 22.15
CA SER A 467 25.61 1.94 22.95
C SER A 467 24.70 0.74 22.73
N PHE A 468 25.27 -0.45 22.86
CA PHE A 468 24.56 -1.70 22.65
C PHE A 468 24.80 -2.69 23.79
N ASN A 469 23.73 -3.22 24.37
CA ASN A 469 23.76 -4.21 25.46
C ASN A 469 22.99 -5.50 25.11
N GLY A 470 22.63 -5.69 23.85
CA GLY A 470 21.89 -6.86 23.38
C GLY A 470 22.77 -8.06 23.07
N GLU A 471 22.19 -9.06 22.40
CA GLU A 471 22.92 -10.23 21.93
C GLU A 471 23.44 -10.04 20.51
N GLY A 472 24.58 -10.65 20.21
CA GLY A 472 25.20 -10.61 18.89
C GLY A 472 25.95 -9.31 18.61
N LYS A 473 26.01 -8.96 17.33
CA LYS A 473 26.77 -7.83 16.80
C LYS A 473 25.87 -7.03 15.86
N ILE A 474 25.85 -5.72 16.02
CA ILE A 474 24.95 -4.84 15.26
C ILE A 474 25.73 -3.72 14.57
N LYS A 475 25.19 -3.19 13.49
CA LYS A 475 25.68 -1.96 12.86
C LYS A 475 24.53 -0.95 12.78
N PRO A 476 24.42 -0.01 13.72
CA PRO A 476 23.28 0.91 13.76
C PRO A 476 23.14 1.75 12.49
N PHE A 477 21.95 1.75 11.89
CA PHE A 477 21.54 2.66 10.82
C PHE A 477 20.55 3.69 11.37
N PHE A 478 20.37 4.81 10.65
CA PHE A 478 19.58 5.94 11.15
C PHE A 478 18.56 6.38 10.12
N ARG A 479 17.34 6.63 10.61
CA ARG A 479 16.30 7.33 9.87
C ARG A 479 15.66 8.41 10.71
N ILE A 480 15.21 9.46 10.06
CA ILE A 480 14.72 10.66 10.72
C ILE A 480 13.31 10.99 10.23
N PHE A 481 12.44 11.34 11.19
CA PHE A 481 11.08 11.78 10.98
C PHE A 481 10.94 13.19 11.56
N SER A 482 10.85 14.21 10.70
CA SER A 482 10.76 15.61 11.11
C SER A 482 9.38 16.20 10.83
N SER A 483 8.91 17.11 11.69
CA SER A 483 7.71 17.90 11.43
C SER A 483 7.88 18.74 10.17
N GLY A 484 6.82 18.88 9.36
CA GLY A 484 6.87 19.54 8.05
C GLY A 484 6.76 18.57 6.87
N GLY A 485 6.79 17.28 7.18
CA GLY A 485 6.39 16.23 6.26
C GLY A 485 7.52 15.70 5.38
N LEU A 486 7.41 14.42 5.02
CA LEU A 486 8.47 13.68 4.34
C LEU A 486 8.05 13.30 2.91
N TYR A 487 8.99 13.44 1.98
CA TYR A 487 8.85 13.02 0.59
C TYR A 487 8.96 11.50 0.41
N THR A 488 9.30 10.75 1.47
CA THR A 488 9.48 9.31 1.46
C THR A 488 8.86 8.66 2.70
N GLY A 489 8.23 7.51 2.52
CA GLY A 489 7.64 6.73 3.62
C GLY A 489 8.67 6.04 4.50
N ASN A 490 9.89 5.84 4.00
CA ASN A 490 10.97 5.19 4.76
C ASN A 490 11.55 6.09 5.88
N GLY A 491 11.19 7.38 5.91
CA GLY A 491 11.90 8.40 6.68
C GLY A 491 13.12 8.93 5.93
N LEU A 492 13.74 9.99 6.42
CA LEU A 492 14.99 10.50 5.85
C LEU A 492 16.12 9.54 6.25
N LEU A 493 16.54 8.68 5.32
CA LEU A 493 17.63 7.74 5.52
C LEU A 493 18.96 8.51 5.48
N TRP A 494 19.61 8.66 6.63
CA TRP A 494 20.89 9.36 6.74
C TRP A 494 22.04 8.38 6.80
N GLU A 495 23.18 8.80 6.25
CA GLU A 495 24.43 8.06 6.33
C GLU A 495 25.01 8.18 7.74
N SER A 496 25.86 7.23 8.11
CA SER A 496 26.61 7.32 9.36
C SER A 496 27.97 6.63 9.25
N ASN A 497 28.89 7.03 10.11
CA ASN A 497 30.20 6.37 10.27
C ASN A 497 30.16 5.24 11.32
N SER A 498 28.96 4.71 11.63
CA SER A 498 28.81 3.64 12.61
C SER A 498 29.62 2.42 12.24
N THR A 499 30.19 1.78 13.25
CA THR A 499 30.89 0.52 13.10
C THR A 499 30.06 -0.60 13.70
N TRP A 500 30.65 -1.79 13.78
CA TRP A 500 29.95 -2.90 14.40
C TRP A 500 30.14 -2.85 15.91
N LEU A 501 29.04 -2.82 16.65
CA LEU A 501 29.00 -2.85 18.11
C LEU A 501 28.64 -4.25 18.62
N GLU A 502 29.37 -4.70 19.63
CA GLU A 502 29.10 -5.88 20.44
C GLU A 502 28.51 -5.48 21.81
N LYS A 503 28.11 -6.48 22.60
CA LYS A 503 27.49 -6.26 23.90
C LYS A 503 28.42 -5.51 24.86
N GLY A 504 27.93 -4.43 25.43
CA GLY A 504 28.66 -3.57 26.36
C GLY A 504 29.48 -2.47 25.68
N GLU A 505 29.51 -2.43 24.34
CA GLU A 505 30.26 -1.44 23.60
C GLU A 505 29.47 -0.15 23.37
N SER A 506 30.20 0.94 23.19
CA SER A 506 29.67 2.23 22.79
C SER A 506 30.61 2.94 21.84
N GLU A 507 30.08 3.70 20.90
CA GLU A 507 30.85 4.51 19.96
C GLU A 507 30.22 5.90 19.77
N ILE A 508 31.05 6.87 19.38
CA ILE A 508 30.57 8.19 18.95
C ILE A 508 30.33 8.14 17.43
N VAL A 509 29.08 8.29 17.02
CA VAL A 509 28.64 8.22 15.63
C VAL A 509 28.26 9.60 15.11
N LEU A 510 28.83 9.98 13.98
CA LEU A 510 28.37 11.08 13.15
C LEU A 510 27.31 10.53 12.16
N VAL A 511 26.10 11.06 12.27
CA VAL A 511 24.97 10.77 11.39
C VAL A 511 24.74 12.00 10.52
N TYR A 512 24.73 11.86 9.20
CA TYR A 512 24.76 13.01 8.28
C TYR A 512 24.07 12.71 6.95
N THR A 513 23.76 13.77 6.21
CA THR A 513 23.33 13.68 4.82
C THR A 513 24.20 14.54 3.92
N ASN A 514 24.53 14.02 2.74
CA ASN A 514 25.20 14.77 1.68
C ASN A 514 24.21 15.52 0.79
N TYR A 515 22.90 15.35 1.03
CA TYR A 515 21.84 15.86 0.18
C TYR A 515 21.03 16.94 0.89
N SER A 516 20.98 18.12 0.28
CA SER A 516 20.26 19.28 0.83
C SER A 516 18.76 19.04 0.99
N TYR A 517 18.15 18.20 0.16
CA TYR A 517 16.73 17.85 0.26
C TYR A 517 16.43 16.80 1.35
N LEU A 518 17.44 16.15 1.94
CA LEU A 518 17.26 15.28 3.12
C LEU A 518 17.54 16.01 4.44
N THR A 519 17.73 17.33 4.40
CA THR A 519 17.87 18.16 5.62
C THR A 519 16.51 18.54 6.17
N PHE A 520 16.45 18.84 7.47
CA PHE A 520 15.21 19.28 8.13
C PHE A 520 15.45 20.57 8.92
N THR A 521 14.38 21.30 9.23
CA THR A 521 14.47 22.59 9.92
C THR A 521 14.91 22.42 11.37
N TYR A 522 15.86 23.25 11.81
CA TYR A 522 16.31 23.33 13.20
C TYR A 522 15.14 23.80 14.09
N ASN A 523 14.94 23.18 15.27
CA ASN A 523 13.77 23.34 16.16
C ASN A 523 12.43 22.80 15.62
N SER A 524 12.47 21.91 14.64
CA SER A 524 11.31 21.12 14.26
C SER A 524 11.22 19.88 15.15
N TYR A 525 10.03 19.52 15.62
CA TYR A 525 9.89 18.27 16.39
C TYR A 525 10.36 17.13 15.49
N THR A 526 11.33 16.36 15.97
CA THR A 526 12.01 15.36 15.14
C THR A 526 12.25 14.08 15.93
N ILE A 527 11.82 12.95 15.38
CA ILE A 527 12.11 11.61 15.91
C ILE A 527 13.25 11.01 15.11
N ILE A 528 14.22 10.47 15.81
CA ILE A 528 15.39 9.81 15.25
C ILE A 528 15.30 8.36 15.68
N ASN A 529 15.28 7.47 14.70
CA ASN A 529 15.28 6.04 14.94
C ASN A 529 16.63 5.46 14.50
N ALA A 530 17.38 4.94 15.47
CA ALA A 530 18.51 4.07 15.21
C ALA A 530 17.99 2.63 15.17
N TYR A 531 18.35 1.88 14.14
CA TYR A 531 17.83 0.53 13.93
C TYR A 531 18.89 -0.44 13.42
N TYR A 532 18.72 -1.71 13.78
CA TYR A 532 19.42 -2.83 13.17
C TYR A 532 18.65 -4.14 13.38
N SER A 533 18.26 -4.83 12.31
CA SER A 533 17.39 -6.02 12.38
C SER A 533 16.08 -5.72 13.13
N TYR A 534 15.91 -6.25 14.34
CA TYR A 534 14.77 -5.98 15.22
C TYR A 534 15.11 -4.96 16.31
N TYR A 535 16.39 -4.62 16.48
CA TYR A 535 16.83 -3.66 17.48
C TYR A 535 16.49 -2.24 17.04
N ASN A 536 15.93 -1.47 17.96
CA ASN A 536 15.52 -0.10 17.72
C ASN A 536 15.87 0.79 18.92
N ALA A 537 16.22 2.04 18.65
CA ALA A 537 16.30 3.09 19.66
C ALA A 537 15.70 4.37 19.09
N TYR A 538 15.11 5.16 19.97
CA TYR A 538 14.43 6.39 19.59
C TYR A 538 14.98 7.57 20.39
N PHE A 539 15.16 8.70 19.73
CA PHE A 539 15.49 9.97 20.35
C PHE A 539 14.63 11.08 19.74
N THR A 540 14.10 11.96 20.58
CA THR A 540 13.25 13.06 20.14
C THR A 540 13.95 14.39 20.38
N ILE A 541 14.00 15.22 19.34
CA ILE A 541 14.39 16.63 19.42
C ILE A 541 13.10 17.44 19.53
N HIS A 542 13.06 18.34 20.52
CA HIS A 542 11.96 19.27 20.78
C HIS A 542 12.26 20.67 20.26
#